data_AF-A0A5D3Y861-F1
#
_entry.id   AF-A0A5D3Y861-F1
#
_cell.length_a   1.000
_cell.length_b   1.000
_cell.length_c   1.000
_cell.angle_alpha   90.00
_cell.angle_beta   90.00
_cell.angle_gamma   90.00
#
_symmetry.space_group_name_H-M   'P 1'
#
loop_
_entity.id
_entity.type
_entity.pdbx_description
1 polymer ?
#
loop_
_entity_poly.entity_id
_entity_poly.type
_entity_poly.pdbx_seq_one_letter_code
_entity_poly.pdbx_strand_id
1 'polypeptide(L)' 'MLGVKITAGNVDDRDPVSELTRSLFGKLFGDRGYLSPSLFEQFREQDVQFITKVRKNMKNKLLPLFDKLLL' A
#
# COMPACT_ATOMS: atom_id res chain seq x y z
N MET A 1 -14.10 -9.39 -6.08
CA MET A 1 -14.70 -9.10 -4.76
C MET A 1 -14.43 -7.63 -4.47
N LEU A 2 -15.44 -6.86 -4.06
CA LEU A 2 -15.30 -5.44 -3.73
C LEU A 2 -15.28 -5.32 -2.19
N GLY A 3 -14.22 -4.75 -1.64
CA GLY A 3 -14.10 -4.38 -0.22
C GLY A 3 -14.13 -2.87 -0.08
N VAL A 4 -15.02 -2.36 0.77
CA VAL A 4 -15.12 -0.92 1.07
C VAL A 4 -15.12 -0.76 2.58
N LYS A 5 -14.31 0.16 3.09
CA LYS A 5 -14.32 0.59 4.49
C LYS A 5 -14.43 2.10 4.53
N ILE A 6 -15.35 2.60 5.34
CA ILE A 6 -15.52 4.03 5.59
C ILE A 6 -15.06 4.28 7.02
N THR A 7 -14.11 5.19 7.16
CA THR A 7 -13.51 5.63 8.42
C THR A 7 -14.19 6.89 8.92
N ALA A 8 -14.20 7.09 10.25
CA ALA A 8 -14.54 8.39 10.81
C ALA A 8 -13.40 9.38 10.51
N GLY A 9 -13.69 10.68 10.39
CA GLY A 9 -12.70 11.66 9.96
C GLY A 9 -11.49 11.86 10.88
N ASN A 10 -11.51 11.30 12.09
CA ASN A 10 -10.41 11.30 13.04
C ASN A 10 -9.61 9.98 13.06
N VAL A 11 -10.01 8.99 12.27
CA VAL A 11 -9.31 7.70 12.12
C VAL A 11 -8.34 7.80 10.96
N ASP A 12 -7.15 7.23 11.14
CA ASP A 12 -6.19 7.15 10.06
C ASP A 12 -6.64 6.10 9.03
N ASP A 13 -6.77 6.50 7.77
CA ASP A 13 -7.23 5.60 6.70
C ASP A 13 -6.28 4.42 6.47
N ARG A 14 -5.06 4.47 7.02
CA ARG A 14 -4.07 3.39 7.00
C ARG A 14 -4.44 2.21 7.90
N ASP A 15 -5.14 2.45 8.99
CA ASP A 15 -5.50 1.44 9.99
C ASP A 15 -6.35 0.29 9.40
N PRO A 16 -7.42 0.54 8.61
CA PRO A 16 -8.22 -0.54 8.03
C PRO A 16 -7.57 -1.27 6.84
N VAL A 17 -6.50 -0.74 6.24
CA VAL A 17 -5.97 -1.29 4.97
C VAL A 17 -5.49 -2.72 5.14
N SER A 18 -4.83 -3.03 6.25
CA SER A 18 -4.35 -4.37 6.56
C SER A 18 -5.47 -5.41 6.67
N GLU A 19 -6.65 -5.00 7.13
CA GLU A 19 -7.84 -5.85 7.18
C GLU A 19 -8.45 -6.04 5.79
N LEU A 20 -8.57 -4.95 5.02
CA LEU A 20 -9.12 -4.96 3.66
C LEU A 20 -8.29 -5.80 2.68
N THR A 21 -7.00 -5.95 2.96
CA THR A 21 -6.03 -6.63 2.09
C THR A 21 -5.71 -8.05 2.54
N ARG A 22 -6.25 -8.51 3.68
CA ARG A 22 -5.89 -9.79 4.33
C ARG A 22 -6.05 -11.03 3.44
N SER A 23 -6.97 -10.99 2.47
CA SER A 23 -7.22 -12.09 1.52
C SER A 23 -6.71 -11.79 0.11
N LEU A 24 -6.01 -10.67 -0.09
CA LEU A 24 -5.43 -10.29 -1.36
C LEU A 24 -4.01 -10.86 -1.49
N PHE A 25 -3.58 -11.07 -2.73
CA PHE A 25 -2.23 -11.50 -3.08
C PHE A 25 -1.77 -10.75 -4.33
N GLY A 26 -0.46 -10.70 -4.58
CA GLY A 26 0.09 -10.05 -5.76
C GLY A 26 0.41 -8.57 -5.53
N LYS A 27 -0.06 -7.67 -6.41
CA LYS A 27 0.35 -6.26 -6.41
C LYS A 27 -0.75 -5.35 -5.84
N LEU A 28 -0.42 -4.59 -4.80
CA LEU A 28 -1.30 -3.58 -4.22
C LEU A 28 -0.78 -2.19 -4.56
N PHE A 29 -1.57 -1.42 -5.33
CA PHE A 29 -1.24 -0.04 -5.69
C PHE A 29 -1.89 0.93 -4.70
N GLY A 30 -1.12 1.87 -4.16
CA GLY A 30 -1.62 2.85 -3.19
C GLY A 30 -0.97 4.23 -3.31
N ASP A 31 -1.66 5.24 -2.80
CA ASP A 31 -1.16 6.62 -2.80
C ASP A 31 -0.01 6.80 -1.78
N ARG A 32 0.76 7.88 -1.97
CA ARG A 32 1.91 8.27 -1.15
C ARG A 32 1.55 8.51 0.32
N GLY A 33 0.30 8.79 0.63
CA GLY A 33 -0.20 8.90 2.02
C GLY A 33 -0.02 7.59 2.81
N TYR A 34 -0.11 6.45 2.11
CA TYR A 34 -0.05 5.11 2.70
C TYR A 34 1.37 4.56 2.88
N LEU A 35 2.40 5.37 2.58
CA LEU A 35 3.80 5.02 2.85
C LEU A 35 4.07 5.04 4.36
N SER A 36 3.91 3.91 5.01
CA SER A 36 4.50 3.63 6.32
C SER A 36 5.41 2.39 6.24
N PRO A 37 6.56 2.37 6.95
CA PRO A 37 7.42 1.20 7.00
C PRO A 37 6.70 -0.04 7.53
N SER A 38 5.83 0.11 8.54
CA SER A 38 5.08 -0.98 9.14
C SER A 38 4.09 -1.62 8.17
N LEU A 39 3.34 -0.82 7.39
CA LEU A 39 2.44 -1.34 6.35
C LEU A 39 3.22 -2.10 5.27
N PHE A 40 4.40 -1.60 4.91
CA PHE A 40 5.22 -2.24 3.87
C PHE A 40 5.69 -3.64 4.28
N GLU A 41 6.16 -3.79 5.53
CA GLU A 41 6.56 -5.11 6.04
C GLU A 41 5.34 -6.02 6.24
N GLN A 42 4.22 -5.50 6.73
CA GLN A 42 2.99 -6.29 6.89
C GLN A 42 2.48 -6.86 5.55
N PHE A 43 2.47 -6.06 4.48
CA PHE A 43 2.07 -6.55 3.16
C PHE A 43 3.07 -7.57 2.61
N ARG A 44 4.37 -7.37 2.87
CA ARG A 44 5.40 -8.32 2.47
C ARG A 44 5.21 -9.67 3.17
N GLU A 45 4.83 -9.69 4.45
CA GLU A 45 4.50 -10.93 5.17
C GLU A 45 3.26 -11.64 4.60
N GLN A 46 2.38 -10.91 3.92
CA GLN A 46 1.17 -11.43 3.27
C GLN A 46 1.38 -11.82 1.79
N ASP A 47 2.62 -11.86 1.30
CA ASP A 47 2.94 -12.04 -0.12
C ASP A 47 2.26 -11.00 -1.05
N VAL A 48 2.04 -9.79 -0.51
CA VAL A 48 1.52 -8.63 -1.22
C VAL A 48 2.65 -7.63 -1.48
N GLN A 49 2.96 -7.42 -2.75
CA GLN A 49 3.88 -6.36 -3.18
C GLN A 49 3.16 -5.01 -3.17
N PHE A 50 3.45 -4.19 -2.17
CA PHE A 50 2.93 -2.83 -2.10
C PHE A 50 3.71 -1.87 -3.02
N ILE A 51 3.00 -1.26 -3.98
CA ILE A 51 3.51 -0.39 -5.02
C ILE A 51 2.93 1.02 -4.82
N THR A 52 3.83 1.99 -4.71
CA THR A 52 3.47 3.39 -4.46
C THR A 52 4.57 4.32 -4.96
N LYS A 53 4.23 5.59 -5.19
CA LYS A 53 5.22 6.61 -5.62
C LYS A 53 6.18 6.92 -4.47
N VAL A 54 7.48 6.74 -4.68
CA VAL A 54 8.50 7.03 -3.66
C VAL A 54 8.53 8.53 -3.32
N ARG A 55 8.63 8.90 -2.04
CA ARG A 55 8.84 10.29 -1.61
C ARG A 55 10.27 10.72 -1.90
N LYS A 56 10.49 12.01 -2.22
CA LYS A 56 11.81 12.57 -2.57
C LYS A 56 12.93 12.26 -1.56
N ASN A 57 12.58 12.15 -0.27
CA ASN A 57 13.54 11.91 0.83
C ASN A 57 13.65 10.43 1.25
N MET A 58 13.02 9.50 0.53
CA MET A 58 13.15 8.07 0.80
C MET A 58 14.25 7.46 -0.06
N LYS A 59 14.89 6.40 0.45
CA LYS A 59 15.79 5.58 -0.36
C LYS A 59 15.04 5.08 -1.57
N ASN A 60 15.59 5.37 -2.75
CA ASN A 60 14.96 4.99 -3.99
C ASN A 60 14.93 3.46 -4.07
N LYS A 61 13.74 2.88 -4.28
CA LYS A 61 13.58 1.45 -4.51
C LYS A 61 13.44 1.25 -6.02
N LEU A 62 14.12 0.25 -6.56
CA LEU A 62 13.93 -0.14 -7.96
C LEU A 62 12.48 -0.62 -8.13
N LEU A 63 11.72 0.10 -8.93
CA LEU A 63 10.36 -0.26 -9.35
C LEU A 63 10.40 -0.61 -10.84
N PRO A 64 9.79 -1.73 -11.27
CA PRO A 64 9.64 -2.03 -12.69
C PRO A 64 8.98 -0.87 -13.43
N LEU A 65 9.42 -0.60 -14.66
CA LEU A 65 8.89 0.53 -15.45
C LEU A 65 7.37 0.44 -15.62
N PHE A 66 6.85 -0.75 -15.87
CA PHE A 66 5.42 -0.98 -16.01
C PHE A 66 4.63 -0.63 -14.74
N ASP A 67 5.12 -1.04 -13.57
CA ASP A 67 4.51 -0.71 -12.28
C ASP A 67 4.54 0.79 -12.00
N LYS A 68 5.60 1.48 -12.46
CA LYS A 68 5.69 2.94 -12.37
C LYS A 68 4.72 3.66 -13.31
N LEU A 69 4.42 3.10 -14.47
CA LEU A 69 3.45 3.66 -15.42
C LEU A 69 2.00 3.54 -14.93
N LEU A 70 1.71 2.54 -14.10
CA LEU A 70 0.39 2.31 -13.51
C LEU A 70 0.08 3.19 -12.28
N LEU A 71 1.03 4.03 -11.84
CA LEU A 71 0.95 4.84 -10.62
C LEU A 71 0.59 6.31 -10.85
#